data_AF-A0A382XRE5-F1
#
_entry.id   AF-A0A382XRE5-F1
#
_cell.length_a   1.000
_cell.length_b   1.000
_cell.length_c   1.000
_cell.angle_alpha   90.00
_cell.angle_beta   90.00
_cell.angle_gamma   90.00
#
_symmetry.space_group_name_H-M   'P 1'
#
loop_
_entity.id
_entity.type
_entity.pdbx_description
1 polymer ?
#
loop_
_entity_poly.entity_id
_entity_poly.type
_entity_poly.pdbx_seq_one_letter_code
_entity_poly.pdbx_strand_id
1 'polypeptide(L)'
;MLRFRQYTQQLLIERAEEVKTLVFNIQTHIPLSKKMMIRLKGGEAPEKYGIHITSIDNLDDLLRIQNSAKQISVMTNVGGAMESLLGGGVATEGGIWTIVHGYPVIESGSDFWSLQDTQGRRWVRIDNLKKQAERSQNEDYYESEIEKMHVEFHDLKREILLGAVKKFPKDLYMRNFAHIYENDDLAREKANKI
;
A
#
# COMPACT_ATOMS: atom_id res chain seq x y z
N MET A 1 14.59 -29.58 -10.55
CA MET A 1 14.45 -29.21 -9.12
C MET A 1 14.79 -27.73 -8.97
N LEU A 2 13.82 -26.86 -9.30
CA LEU A 2 13.95 -25.41 -9.16
C LEU A 2 13.98 -25.08 -7.66
N ARG A 3 15.08 -24.48 -7.20
CA ARG A 3 15.46 -24.39 -5.79
C ARG A 3 14.60 -23.34 -5.09
N PHE A 4 14.09 -23.69 -3.92
CA PHE A 4 13.35 -22.89 -2.92
C PHE A 4 13.77 -21.40 -2.81
N ARG A 5 15.03 -21.08 -3.11
CA ARG A 5 15.61 -19.72 -3.16
C ARG A 5 15.02 -18.80 -4.24
N GLN A 6 14.53 -19.34 -5.36
CA GLN A 6 13.86 -18.54 -6.39
C GLN A 6 12.46 -18.12 -5.94
N TYR A 7 11.76 -18.94 -5.15
CA TYR A 7 10.46 -18.58 -4.60
C TYR A 7 10.56 -17.44 -3.58
N THR A 8 11.60 -17.41 -2.74
CA THR A 8 11.80 -16.30 -1.80
C THR A 8 12.23 -14.99 -2.49
N GLN A 9 13.02 -15.05 -3.56
CA GLN A 9 13.29 -13.86 -4.39
C GLN A 9 12.03 -13.38 -5.11
N GLN A 10 11.19 -14.29 -5.59
CA GLN A 10 9.92 -13.94 -6.27
C GLN A 10 8.86 -13.40 -5.29
N LEU A 11 8.97 -13.70 -4.00
CA LEU A 11 8.16 -13.12 -2.92
C LEU A 11 8.63 -11.71 -2.49
N LEU A 12 9.84 -11.28 -2.89
CA LEU A 12 10.47 -10.02 -2.46
C LEU A 12 10.75 -9.04 -3.60
N ILE A 13 10.48 -9.40 -4.85
CA ILE A 13 10.40 -8.41 -5.92
C ILE A 13 9.11 -7.62 -5.68
N GLU A 14 9.24 -6.34 -5.32
CA GLU A 14 8.15 -5.35 -5.35
C GLU A 14 7.63 -5.20 -6.80
N ARG A 15 6.99 -6.24 -7.33
CA ARG A 15 6.35 -6.15 -8.65
C ARG A 15 5.14 -5.25 -8.47
N ALA A 16 5.09 -4.20 -9.29
CA ALA A 16 3.96 -3.31 -9.31
C ALA A 16 2.67 -4.11 -9.58
N GLU A 17 1.71 -4.00 -8.68
CA GLU A 17 0.41 -4.68 -8.77
C GLU A 17 -0.52 -3.94 -9.74
N GLU A 18 -1.36 -4.65 -10.47
CA GLU A 18 -2.37 -3.99 -11.31
C GLU A 18 -3.37 -3.23 -10.44
N VAL A 19 -3.73 -2.00 -10.81
CA VAL A 19 -4.64 -1.18 -10.01
C VAL A 19 -5.95 -1.91 -9.67
N LYS A 20 -6.53 -2.64 -10.63
CA LYS A 20 -7.77 -3.39 -10.42
C LYS A 20 -7.63 -4.50 -9.38
N THR A 21 -6.46 -5.13 -9.24
CA THR A 21 -6.25 -6.23 -8.27
C THR A 21 -6.13 -5.73 -6.83
N LEU A 22 -5.82 -4.45 -6.63
CA LEU A 22 -5.79 -3.79 -5.32
C LEU A 22 -7.14 -3.14 -4.97
N VAL A 23 -7.78 -2.51 -5.96
CA VAL A 23 -9.12 -1.90 -5.78
C VAL A 23 -10.15 -2.98 -5.50
N PHE A 24 -10.23 -3.97 -6.39
CA PHE A 24 -11.17 -5.07 -6.35
C PHE A 24 -10.46 -6.29 -5.76
N ASN A 25 -10.28 -6.24 -4.45
CA ASN A 25 -9.74 -7.31 -3.63
C ASN A 25 -10.63 -7.50 -2.40
N ILE A 26 -10.82 -8.76 -1.98
CA ILE A 26 -11.52 -9.11 -0.74
C ILE A 26 -10.79 -8.49 0.45
N GLN A 27 -9.45 -8.60 0.45
CA GLN A 27 -8.63 -7.90 1.43
C GLN A 27 -8.64 -6.40 1.14
N THR A 28 -8.84 -5.59 2.19
CA THR A 28 -8.89 -4.14 2.01
C THR A 28 -7.49 -3.57 1.84
N HIS A 29 -7.20 -3.09 0.63
CA HIS A 29 -6.09 -2.17 0.35
C HIS A 29 -6.58 -0.72 0.32
N ILE A 30 -5.85 0.15 1.02
CA ILE A 30 -6.12 1.59 1.12
C ILE A 30 -5.07 2.34 0.30
N PRO A 31 -5.48 3.16 -0.69
CA PRO A 31 -4.54 3.94 -1.48
C PRO A 31 -4.00 5.14 -0.70
N LEU A 32 -2.69 5.31 -0.71
CA LEU A 32 -2.03 6.48 -0.15
C LEU A 32 -1.87 7.55 -1.23
N SER A 33 -2.89 8.37 -1.46
CA SER A 33 -2.84 9.46 -2.43
C SER A 33 -2.53 10.80 -1.76
N LYS A 34 -1.60 11.59 -2.34
CA LYS A 34 -1.31 12.97 -1.89
C LYS A 34 -2.60 13.79 -1.74
N LYS A 35 -3.51 13.73 -2.72
CA LYS A 35 -4.78 14.47 -2.69
C LYS A 35 -5.71 14.03 -1.56
N MET A 36 -5.74 12.73 -1.25
CA MET A 36 -6.55 12.23 -0.13
C MET A 36 -5.96 12.71 1.20
N MET A 37 -4.65 12.60 1.37
CA MET A 37 -3.98 13.03 2.60
C MET A 37 -4.09 14.53 2.84
N ILE A 38 -4.02 15.36 1.78
CA ILE A 38 -4.27 16.80 1.90
C ILE A 38 -5.68 17.09 2.42
N ARG A 39 -6.69 16.39 1.90
CA ARG A 39 -8.07 16.58 2.36
C ARG A 39 -8.25 16.15 3.82
N LEU A 40 -7.65 15.02 4.21
CA LEU A 40 -7.72 14.51 5.58
C LEU A 40 -6.97 15.38 6.59
N LYS A 41 -5.80 15.90 6.21
CA LYS A 41 -4.92 16.70 7.09
C LYS A 41 -5.20 18.21 7.01
N GLY A 42 -6.03 18.66 6.08
CA GLY A 42 -6.35 20.08 5.88
C GLY A 42 -5.23 20.90 5.21
N GLY A 43 -4.24 20.27 4.60
CA GLY A 43 -3.11 20.96 3.99
C GLY A 43 -2.04 20.02 3.42
N GLU A 44 -1.09 20.58 2.68
CA GLU A 44 0.10 19.83 2.25
C GLU A 44 1.04 19.61 3.43
N ALA A 45 1.67 18.44 3.49
CA ALA A 45 2.77 18.22 4.42
C ALA A 45 3.97 19.12 4.04
N PRO A 46 4.77 19.59 5.01
CA PRO A 46 5.98 20.35 4.70
C PRO A 46 6.99 19.49 3.94
N GLU A 47 7.82 20.13 3.12
CA GLU A 47 8.91 19.49 2.39
C GLU A 47 9.93 18.85 3.35
N LYS A 48 10.48 17.70 2.95
CA LYS A 48 11.50 16.98 3.69
C LYS A 48 12.56 16.38 2.78
N TYR A 49 13.74 16.22 3.36
CA TYR A 49 14.78 15.36 2.82
C TYR A 49 14.63 13.96 3.39
N GLY A 50 14.80 12.96 2.53
CA GLY A 50 14.80 11.55 2.91
C GLY A 50 15.92 10.80 2.22
N ILE A 51 16.36 9.73 2.84
CA ILE A 51 17.31 8.79 2.26
C ILE A 51 16.51 7.68 1.61
N HIS A 52 16.78 7.43 0.33
CA HIS A 52 16.28 6.29 -0.40
C HIS A 52 17.47 5.39 -0.78
N ILE A 53 17.34 4.10 -0.51
CA ILE A 53 18.37 3.10 -0.81
C ILE A 53 17.91 2.30 -2.02
N THR A 54 18.79 2.21 -3.01
CA THR A 54 18.53 1.50 -4.27
C THR A 54 19.81 0.86 -4.80
N SER A 55 19.72 0.17 -5.94
CA SER A 55 20.85 -0.37 -6.69
C SER A 55 21.26 0.59 -7.82
N ILE A 56 22.46 0.42 -8.38
CA ILE A 56 22.96 1.24 -9.48
C ILE A 56 22.06 1.17 -10.72
N ASP A 57 21.52 0.00 -11.03
CA ASP A 57 20.66 -0.23 -12.19
C ASP A 57 19.33 0.52 -12.10
N ASN A 58 18.90 0.85 -10.87
CA ASN A 58 17.64 1.54 -10.60
C ASN A 58 17.80 3.06 -10.43
N LEU A 59 19.00 3.61 -10.60
CA LEU A 59 19.23 5.05 -10.43
C LEU A 59 18.51 5.88 -11.49
N ASP A 60 18.47 5.41 -12.74
CA ASP A 60 17.74 6.06 -13.83
C ASP A 60 16.23 6.09 -13.54
N ASP A 61 15.68 5.05 -12.91
CA ASP A 61 14.28 5.05 -12.48
C ASP A 61 13.99 6.10 -11.42
N LEU A 62 14.93 6.33 -10.50
CA LEU A 62 14.79 7.37 -9.49
C LEU A 62 14.75 8.78 -10.12
N LEU A 63 15.57 9.02 -11.14
CA LEU A 63 15.53 10.27 -11.91
C LEU A 63 14.21 10.41 -12.67
N ARG A 64 13.71 9.33 -13.28
CA ARG A 64 12.42 9.31 -13.99
C ARG A 64 11.22 9.58 -13.08
N ILE A 65 11.33 9.31 -11.77
CA ILE A 65 10.25 9.53 -10.81
C ILE A 65 10.08 11.02 -10.47
N GLN A 66 11.11 11.85 -10.67
CA GLN A 66 11.02 13.28 -10.41
C GLN A 66 9.87 13.92 -11.19
N ASN A 67 9.10 14.79 -10.52
CA ASN A 67 7.91 15.45 -11.06
C ASN A 67 6.79 14.51 -11.54
N SER A 68 6.86 13.22 -11.22
CA SER A 68 5.79 12.26 -11.49
C SER A 68 4.86 12.11 -10.27
N ALA A 69 3.74 11.42 -10.46
CA ALA A 69 2.84 11.04 -9.37
C ALA A 69 3.31 9.78 -8.61
N LYS A 70 4.42 9.15 -9.03
CA LYS A 70 4.94 7.94 -8.41
C LYS A 70 5.51 8.26 -7.03
N GLN A 71 5.30 7.35 -6.09
CA GLN A 71 5.74 7.49 -4.71
C GLN A 71 6.86 6.49 -4.42
N ILE A 72 7.83 6.94 -3.63
CA ILE A 72 8.97 6.15 -3.15
C ILE A 72 8.98 6.12 -1.63
N SER A 73 9.44 5.00 -1.07
CA SER A 73 9.67 4.88 0.37
C SER A 73 11.02 5.49 0.71
N VAL A 74 11.07 6.31 1.75
CA VAL A 74 12.28 6.99 2.21
C VAL A 74 12.38 6.85 3.72
N MET A 75 13.58 6.97 4.25
CA MET A 75 13.84 7.08 5.68
C MET A 75 14.39 8.45 6.01
N THR A 76 13.91 9.05 7.10
CA THR A 76 14.41 10.34 7.62
C THR A 76 15.42 10.15 8.75
N ASN A 77 15.49 8.94 9.33
CA ASN A 77 16.47 8.57 10.33
C ASN A 77 16.92 7.12 10.09
N VAL A 78 18.23 6.94 9.92
CA VAL A 78 18.91 5.67 9.64
C VAL A 78 19.38 4.96 10.91
N GLY A 79 19.41 5.68 12.05
CA GLY A 79 19.89 5.15 13.32
C GLY A 79 21.27 4.48 13.24
N GLY A 80 21.50 3.47 14.08
CA GLY A 80 22.70 2.63 14.04
C GLY A 80 22.68 1.53 12.96
N ALA A 81 21.60 1.40 12.19
CA ALA A 81 21.45 0.39 11.13
C ALA A 81 22.13 0.79 9.81
N MET A 82 22.80 1.95 9.81
CA MET A 82 23.49 2.53 8.66
C MET A 82 24.43 1.53 7.97
N GLU A 83 25.21 0.77 8.74
CA GLU A 83 26.20 -0.17 8.20
C GLU A 83 25.55 -1.46 7.63
N SER A 84 24.47 -1.94 8.23
CA SER A 84 23.73 -3.11 7.69
C SER A 84 22.96 -2.76 6.43
N LEU A 85 22.44 -1.52 6.34
CA LEU A 85 21.76 -0.99 5.17
C LEU A 85 22.71 -0.77 3.97
N LEU A 86 24.00 -0.49 4.21
CA LEU A 86 25.04 -0.44 3.15
C LEU A 86 25.20 -1.80 2.46
N GLY A 87 25.27 -2.88 3.25
CA GLY A 87 25.61 -4.21 2.73
C GLY A 87 24.42 -4.98 2.15
N GLY A 88 23.19 -4.69 2.59
CA GLY A 88 22.03 -5.53 2.30
C GLY A 88 20.75 -4.82 1.88
N GLY A 89 20.71 -3.49 1.82
CA GLY A 89 19.50 -2.71 1.55
C GLY A 89 18.43 -2.82 2.64
N VAL A 90 17.24 -2.24 2.41
CA VAL A 90 16.10 -2.29 3.35
C VAL A 90 15.31 -3.59 3.24
N ALA A 91 15.19 -4.14 2.02
CA ALA A 91 14.44 -5.36 1.72
C ALA A 91 15.00 -6.19 0.53
N THR A 92 15.85 -5.60 -0.31
CA THR A 92 16.45 -6.19 -1.52
C THR A 92 17.93 -5.81 -1.61
N GLU A 93 18.66 -6.33 -2.61
CA GLU A 93 20.03 -5.87 -2.91
C GLU A 93 20.09 -4.34 -2.96
N GLY A 94 20.78 -3.75 -1.99
CA GLY A 94 21.06 -2.33 -1.89
C GLY A 94 22.55 -2.05 -2.16
N GLY A 95 22.90 -0.77 -2.24
CA GLY A 95 24.30 -0.39 -2.37
C GLY A 95 24.53 1.07 -2.73
N ILE A 96 23.49 1.79 -3.19
CA ILE A 96 23.56 3.23 -3.45
C ILE A 96 22.54 3.97 -2.61
N TRP A 97 23.02 5.04 -1.98
CA TRP A 97 22.21 5.92 -1.16
C TRP A 97 21.95 7.20 -1.91
N THR A 98 20.70 7.59 -1.93
CA THR A 98 20.27 8.80 -2.61
C THR A 98 19.54 9.68 -1.61
N ILE A 99 19.89 10.95 -1.59
CA ILE A 99 19.15 11.95 -0.84
C ILE A 99 18.11 12.52 -1.79
N VAL A 100 16.85 12.35 -1.43
CA VAL A 100 15.71 12.85 -2.20
C VAL A 100 15.00 13.95 -1.42
N HIS A 101 14.42 14.89 -2.16
CA HIS A 101 13.68 16.01 -1.61
C HIS A 101 12.23 15.96 -2.11
N GLY A 102 11.26 16.10 -1.22
CA GLY A 102 9.85 16.07 -1.60
C GLY A 102 8.87 16.19 -0.44
N TYR A 103 7.60 15.88 -0.73
CA TYR A 103 6.49 16.00 0.22
C TYR A 103 6.05 14.63 0.72
N PRO A 104 6.16 14.32 2.02
CA PRO A 104 5.74 13.04 2.55
C PRO A 104 4.20 12.92 2.51
N VAL A 105 3.69 11.85 1.89
CA VAL A 105 2.26 11.53 1.88
C VAL A 105 1.84 10.97 3.24
N ILE A 106 2.64 10.05 3.77
CA ILE A 106 2.49 9.46 5.10
C ILE A 106 3.85 9.41 5.77
N GLU A 107 3.87 9.49 7.10
CA GLU A 107 5.06 9.35 7.92
C GLU A 107 4.75 8.40 9.08
N SER A 108 5.72 7.57 9.44
CA SER A 108 5.62 6.65 10.57
C SER A 108 7.00 6.33 11.11
N GLY A 109 7.04 5.97 12.40
CA GLY A 109 8.25 5.45 13.04
C GLY A 109 8.58 4.01 12.62
N SER A 110 7.66 3.32 11.95
CA SER A 110 7.82 1.96 11.44
C SER A 110 7.38 1.85 9.97
N ASP A 111 7.99 0.93 9.22
CA ASP A 111 7.57 0.63 7.85
C ASP A 111 6.18 -0.03 7.84
N PHE A 112 5.32 0.42 6.92
CA PHE A 112 3.95 -0.08 6.71
C PHE A 112 3.85 -1.23 5.70
N TRP A 113 4.97 -1.66 5.11
CA TRP A 113 5.02 -2.71 4.08
C TRP A 113 4.00 -2.46 2.95
N SER A 114 4.00 -1.22 2.46
CA SER A 114 3.07 -0.81 1.41
C SER A 114 3.43 -1.42 0.06
N LEU A 115 2.42 -1.67 -0.79
CA LEU A 115 2.59 -2.16 -2.15
C LEU A 115 2.55 -1.01 -3.13
N GLN A 116 3.29 -1.11 -4.23
CA GLN A 116 3.20 -0.16 -5.34
C GLN A 116 2.29 -0.72 -6.44
N ASP A 117 1.44 0.12 -7.04
CA ASP A 117 0.69 -0.24 -8.23
C ASP A 117 1.43 0.10 -9.54
N THR A 118 0.93 -0.37 -10.68
CA THR A 118 1.52 -0.09 -12.01
C THR A 118 1.59 1.39 -12.39
N GLN A 119 0.88 2.26 -11.66
CA GLN A 119 0.93 3.72 -11.83
C GLN A 119 1.88 4.39 -10.83
N GLY A 120 2.51 3.62 -9.94
CA GLY A 120 3.45 4.09 -8.92
C GLY A 120 2.81 4.63 -7.66
N ARG A 121 1.50 4.48 -7.45
CA ARG A 121 0.84 4.84 -6.17
C ARG A 121 1.07 3.73 -5.17
N ARG A 122 1.25 4.09 -3.90
CA ARG A 122 1.42 3.11 -2.82
C ARG A 122 0.08 2.80 -2.12
N TRP A 123 -0.04 1.56 -1.67
CA TRP A 123 -1.24 0.99 -1.06
C TRP A 123 -0.87 0.26 0.22
N VAL A 124 -1.64 0.47 1.29
CA VAL A 124 -1.45 -0.24 2.55
C VAL A 124 -2.54 -1.30 2.69
N ARG A 125 -2.13 -2.52 3.05
CA ARG A 125 -3.06 -3.59 3.42
C ARG A 125 -3.58 -3.35 4.82
N ILE A 126 -4.87 -3.59 5.04
CA ILE A 126 -5.44 -3.48 6.38
C ILE A 126 -4.79 -4.44 7.38
N ASP A 127 -4.41 -5.64 6.92
CA ASP A 127 -3.66 -6.61 7.73
C ASP A 127 -2.30 -6.08 8.19
N ASN A 128 -1.65 -5.23 7.38
CA ASN A 128 -0.39 -4.60 7.79
C ASN A 128 -0.64 -3.57 8.89
N LEU A 129 -1.77 -2.85 8.86
CA LEU A 129 -2.15 -1.95 9.94
C LEU A 129 -2.45 -2.72 11.23
N LYS A 130 -3.16 -3.86 11.14
CA LYS A 130 -3.41 -4.74 12.30
C LYS A 130 -2.10 -5.18 12.96
N LYS A 131 -1.12 -5.63 12.17
CA LYS A 131 0.23 -5.95 12.67
C LYS A 131 0.98 -4.79 13.31
N GLN A 132 0.69 -3.54 12.91
CA GLN A 132 1.26 -2.37 13.58
C GLN A 132 0.51 -2.06 14.89
N ALA A 133 -0.80 -2.29 14.94
CA ALA A 133 -1.60 -2.14 16.16
C ALA A 133 -1.15 -3.10 17.26
N GLU A 134 -0.84 -4.37 16.91
CA GLU A 134 -0.26 -5.38 17.81
C GLU A 134 1.05 -4.91 18.48
N ARG A 135 1.77 -3.97 17.86
CA ARG A 135 3.04 -3.42 18.38
C ARG A 135 2.85 -2.12 19.16
N SER A 136 1.62 -1.63 19.23
CA SER A 136 1.31 -0.37 19.90
C SER A 136 1.08 -0.59 21.40
N GLN A 137 1.13 0.50 22.17
CA GLN A 137 0.80 0.46 23.60
C GLN A 137 -0.70 0.32 23.89
N ASN A 138 -1.57 0.44 22.87
CA ASN A 138 -3.02 0.44 23.01
C ASN A 138 -3.66 -0.37 21.87
N GLU A 139 -3.27 -1.65 21.80
CA GLU A 139 -3.65 -2.60 20.76
C GLU A 139 -5.17 -2.64 20.55
N ASP A 140 -5.95 -2.88 21.61
CA ASP A 140 -7.42 -2.97 21.56
C ASP A 140 -8.07 -1.75 20.88
N TYR A 141 -7.60 -0.55 21.21
CA TYR A 141 -8.12 0.67 20.61
C TYR A 141 -7.84 0.71 19.11
N TYR A 142 -6.57 0.51 18.71
CA TYR A 142 -6.20 0.59 17.29
C TYR A 142 -6.82 -0.54 16.48
N GLU A 143 -6.92 -1.76 17.02
CA GLU A 143 -7.61 -2.85 16.36
C GLU A 143 -9.08 -2.50 16.12
N SER A 144 -9.77 -1.93 17.12
CA SER A 144 -11.17 -1.50 16.97
C SER A 144 -11.36 -0.42 15.91
N GLU A 145 -10.43 0.54 15.81
CA GLU A 145 -10.47 1.60 14.79
C GLU A 145 -10.15 1.06 13.39
N ILE A 146 -9.20 0.13 13.29
CA ILE A 146 -8.86 -0.54 12.03
C ILE A 146 -10.03 -1.40 11.56
N GLU A 147 -10.75 -2.07 12.46
CA GLU A 147 -11.91 -2.87 12.07
C GLU A 147 -13.06 -1.99 11.58
N LYS A 148 -13.36 -0.87 12.25
CA LYS A 148 -14.32 0.13 11.73
C LYS A 148 -13.94 0.60 10.33
N MET A 149 -12.66 0.94 10.15
CA MET A 149 -12.12 1.35 8.85
C MET A 149 -12.27 0.22 7.81
N HIS A 150 -12.05 -1.03 8.20
CA HIS A 150 -12.21 -2.18 7.30
C HIS A 150 -13.63 -2.26 6.76
N VAL A 151 -14.62 -2.18 7.64
CA VAL A 151 -16.04 -2.23 7.28
C VAL A 151 -16.41 -1.07 6.35
N GLU A 152 -16.01 0.16 6.68
CA GLU A 152 -16.32 1.35 5.86
C GLU A 152 -15.71 1.25 4.45
N PHE A 153 -14.44 0.86 4.35
CA PHE A 153 -13.78 0.67 3.05
C PHE A 153 -14.39 -0.47 2.26
N HIS A 154 -14.73 -1.58 2.92
CA HIS A 154 -15.37 -2.72 2.29
C HIS A 154 -16.74 -2.32 1.69
N ASP A 155 -17.53 -1.56 2.45
CA ASP A 155 -18.81 -1.03 2.00
C ASP A 155 -18.68 -0.09 0.81
N LEU A 156 -17.74 0.86 0.88
CA LEU A 156 -17.48 1.79 -0.21
C LEU A 156 -17.04 1.04 -1.49
N LYS A 157 -16.16 0.05 -1.36
CA LYS A 157 -15.74 -0.80 -2.49
C LYS A 157 -16.93 -1.53 -3.10
N ARG A 158 -17.80 -2.10 -2.26
CA ARG A 158 -19.02 -2.78 -2.71
C ARG A 158 -19.94 -1.83 -3.47
N GLU A 159 -20.17 -0.62 -2.95
CA GLU A 159 -21.00 0.38 -3.62
C GLU A 159 -20.43 0.76 -5.00
N ILE A 160 -19.14 1.04 -5.06
CA ILE A 160 -18.44 1.36 -6.32
C ILE A 160 -18.55 0.21 -7.32
N LEU A 161 -18.35 -1.03 -6.87
CA LEU A 161 -18.43 -2.22 -7.71
C LEU A 161 -19.84 -2.45 -8.26
N LEU A 162 -20.86 -2.38 -7.41
CA LEU A 162 -22.27 -2.52 -7.84
C LEU A 162 -22.67 -1.40 -8.79
N GLY A 163 -22.21 -0.16 -8.55
CA GLY A 163 -22.38 0.95 -9.47
C GLY A 163 -21.68 0.71 -10.83
N ALA A 164 -20.47 0.16 -10.81
CA ALA A 164 -19.72 -0.19 -12.00
C ALA A 164 -20.40 -1.30 -12.81
N VAL A 165 -20.89 -2.37 -12.17
CA VAL A 165 -21.62 -3.46 -12.85
C VAL A 165 -22.88 -2.94 -13.53
N LYS A 166 -23.64 -2.06 -12.87
CA LYS A 166 -24.83 -1.42 -13.47
C LYS A 166 -24.46 -0.60 -14.71
N LYS A 167 -23.34 0.12 -14.66
CA LYS A 167 -22.87 0.97 -15.77
C LYS A 167 -22.24 0.16 -16.91
N PHE A 168 -21.59 -0.96 -16.60
CA PHE A 168 -20.85 -1.80 -17.54
C PHE A 168 -21.32 -3.26 -17.46
N PRO A 169 -22.58 -3.57 -17.81
CA PRO A 169 -23.19 -4.88 -17.58
C PRO A 169 -22.59 -6.03 -18.41
N LYS A 170 -21.76 -5.73 -19.42
CA LYS A 170 -21.07 -6.72 -20.25
C LYS A 170 -19.65 -7.02 -19.78
N ASP A 171 -19.13 -6.29 -18.79
CA ASP A 171 -17.80 -6.55 -18.25
C ASP A 171 -17.82 -7.80 -17.35
N LEU A 172 -17.20 -8.88 -17.83
CA LEU A 172 -17.17 -10.16 -17.13
C LEU A 172 -16.35 -10.11 -15.84
N TYR A 173 -15.29 -9.30 -15.79
CA TYR A 173 -14.44 -9.19 -14.60
C TYR A 173 -15.24 -8.59 -13.44
N MET A 174 -15.91 -7.46 -13.69
CA MET A 174 -16.71 -6.77 -12.66
C MET A 174 -17.86 -7.64 -12.17
N ARG A 175 -18.52 -8.38 -13.07
CA ARG A 175 -19.61 -9.30 -12.72
C ARG A 175 -19.14 -10.47 -11.86
N ASN A 176 -18.05 -11.12 -12.26
CA ASN A 176 -17.49 -12.24 -11.50
C ASN A 176 -17.03 -11.76 -10.11
N PHE A 177 -16.43 -10.57 -10.05
CA PHE A 177 -15.96 -10.00 -8.80
C PHE A 177 -17.12 -9.56 -7.87
N ALA A 178 -18.21 -9.03 -8.43
CA ALA A 178 -19.41 -8.72 -7.65
C ALA A 178 -20.02 -9.96 -6.99
N HIS A 179 -19.96 -11.10 -7.66
CA HIS A 179 -20.45 -12.36 -7.08
C HIS A 179 -19.65 -12.81 -5.85
N ILE A 180 -18.36 -12.47 -5.77
CA ILE A 180 -17.54 -12.72 -4.57
C ILE A 180 -18.10 -11.91 -3.39
N TYR A 181 -18.37 -10.62 -3.62
CA TYR A 181 -18.95 -9.72 -2.61
C TYR A 181 -20.39 -10.09 -2.24
N GLU A 182 -21.17 -10.77 -3.07
CA GLU A 182 -22.50 -11.25 -2.68
C GLU A 182 -22.44 -12.42 -1.70
N ASN A 183 -21.34 -13.18 -1.71
CA ASN A 183 -21.17 -14.40 -0.93
C ASN A 183 -20.23 -14.24 0.27
N ASP A 184 -19.64 -13.07 0.48
CA ASP A 184 -18.77 -12.75 1.60
C ASP A 184 -19.59 -12.59 2.89
N ASP A 185 -19.08 -13.07 4.02
CA ASP A 185 -19.74 -13.01 5.33
C ASP A 185 -20.00 -11.55 5.77
N LEU A 186 -19.09 -10.62 5.50
CA LEU A 186 -19.30 -9.19 5.75
C LEU A 186 -20.47 -8.62 4.93
N ALA A 187 -20.70 -9.16 3.74
CA ALA A 187 -21.81 -8.76 2.90
C ALA A 187 -23.13 -9.43 3.30
N ARG A 188 -23.08 -10.68 3.74
CA ARG A 188 -24.24 -11.44 4.25
C ARG A 188 -24.80 -10.82 5.53
N GLU A 189 -23.95 -10.41 6.46
CA GLU A 189 -24.36 -9.75 7.70
C GLU A 189 -25.16 -8.46 7.47
N LYS A 190 -24.89 -7.74 6.37
CA LYS A 190 -25.67 -6.55 5.98
C LYS A 190 -26.93 -6.86 5.21
N ALA A 191 -26.95 -7.89 4.36
CA ALA A 191 -28.15 -8.29 3.63
C ALA A 191 -29.30 -8.68 4.57
N ASN A 192 -28.98 -9.21 5.76
CA ASN A 192 -29.94 -9.56 6.80
C ASN A 192 -30.37 -8.38 7.70
N LYS A 193 -29.82 -7.17 7.50
CA LYS A 193 -30.13 -5.96 8.29
C LYS A 193 -31.04 -4.96 7.55
N ILE A 194 -31.54 -5.31 6.36
CA ILE A 194 -32.48 -4.52 5.54
C ILE A 194 -33.81 -5.27 5.50
#